data_AF-A0A6M3KWJ8-F1
#
_entry.id   AF-A0A6M3KWJ8-F1
#
_cell.length_a   1.000
_cell.length_b   1.000
_cell.length_c   1.000
_cell.angle_alpha   90.00
_cell.angle_beta   90.00
_cell.angle_gamma   90.00
#
_symmetry.space_group_name_H-M   'P 1'
#
loop_
_entity.id
_entity.type
_entity.pdbx_description
1 polymer ?
#
loop_
_entity_poly.entity_id
_entity_poly.type
_entity_poly.pdbx_seq_one_letter_code
_entity_poly.pdbx_strand_id
1 'polypeptide(L)'
;MPDPRIWPIKSSEDWSQAVEAVSGIIVEANTKRADMDITNVCDCWVYLSRSDPAEALAGIPLAPWGGSYHIGTNNMWEGPIWAICVCDESKIVIPGNYCTVAISEGSRPR
;
A
#
# COMPACT_ATOMS: atom_id res chain seq x y z
N MET A 1 -13.37 -12.96 8.84
CA MET A 1 -12.49 -12.07 9.63
C MET A 1 -11.94 -12.88 10.79
N PRO A 2 -10.62 -12.89 11.01
CA PRO A 2 -10.00 -13.46 12.21
C PRO A 2 -10.61 -12.84 13.46
N ASP A 3 -10.74 -13.58 14.57
CA ASP A 3 -11.36 -13.05 15.78
C ASP A 3 -10.53 -11.87 16.34
N PRO A 4 -11.07 -10.63 16.35
CA PRO A 4 -10.35 -9.44 16.82
C PRO A 4 -10.00 -9.49 18.31
N ARG A 5 -10.55 -10.44 19.08
CA ARG A 5 -10.20 -10.65 20.49
C ARG A 5 -8.90 -11.46 20.66
N ILE A 6 -8.51 -12.25 19.66
CA ILE A 6 -7.30 -13.08 19.70
C ILE A 6 -6.07 -12.24 19.29
N TRP A 7 -6.25 -11.30 18.37
CA TRP A 7 -5.20 -10.42 17.86
C TRP A 7 -5.63 -8.94 17.93
N PRO A 8 -5.76 -8.37 19.14
CA PRO A 8 -6.23 -7.01 19.29
C PRO A 8 -5.23 -6.00 18.72
N ILE A 9 -5.73 -5.08 17.89
CA ILE A 9 -5.00 -3.91 17.42
C ILE A 9 -4.94 -2.91 18.57
N LYS A 10 -3.73 -2.55 19.00
CA LYS A 10 -3.53 -1.68 20.17
C LYS A 10 -3.62 -0.19 19.81
N SER A 11 -3.14 0.15 18.62
CA SER A 11 -3.15 1.50 18.07
C SER A 11 -3.18 1.41 16.55
N SER A 12 -3.67 2.46 15.90
CA SER A 12 -3.65 2.62 14.45
C SER A 12 -3.17 4.03 14.13
N GLU A 13 -2.34 4.15 13.10
CA GLU A 13 -1.81 5.40 12.59
C GLU A 13 -2.25 5.57 11.14
N ASP A 14 -2.71 6.77 10.81
CA ASP A 14 -3.17 7.13 9.48
C ASP A 14 -2.26 8.19 8.88
N TRP A 15 -1.84 8.00 7.63
CA TRP A 15 -1.07 9.00 6.88
C TRP A 15 -1.31 8.88 5.37
N SER A 16 -0.88 9.91 4.63
CA SER A 16 -0.87 9.91 3.18
C SER A 16 0.55 9.79 2.66
N GLN A 17 0.75 8.98 1.62
CA GLN A 17 2.05 8.84 0.97
C GLN A 17 1.94 9.15 -0.52
N ALA A 18 2.88 9.96 -1.02
CA ALA A 18 3.03 10.20 -2.45
C ALA A 18 3.68 8.97 -3.10
N VAL A 19 3.11 8.51 -4.20
CA VAL A 19 3.61 7.44 -5.05
C VAL A 19 4.03 8.04 -6.37
N GLU A 20 5.32 8.00 -6.64
CA GLU A 20 5.86 8.53 -7.88
C GLU A 20 5.63 7.55 -9.04
N ALA A 21 5.85 8.05 -10.24
CA ALA A 21 5.88 7.20 -11.43
C ALA A 21 7.17 6.33 -11.49
N VAL A 22 8.06 6.42 -10.50
CA VAL A 22 9.17 5.48 -10.27
C VAL A 22 8.85 4.65 -9.04
N SER A 23 9.15 3.36 -9.08
CA SER A 23 8.96 2.48 -7.93
C SER A 23 9.69 2.99 -6.70
N GLY A 24 8.95 3.18 -5.61
CA GLY A 24 9.49 3.60 -4.32
C GLY A 24 8.82 2.87 -3.16
N ILE A 25 9.48 2.85 -2.01
CA ILE A 25 8.89 2.34 -0.77
C ILE A 25 7.86 3.37 -0.27
N ILE A 26 6.63 2.92 -0.05
CA ILE A 26 5.53 3.75 0.47
C ILE A 26 5.17 3.43 1.92
N VAL A 27 5.56 2.25 2.37
CA VAL A 27 5.43 1.81 3.76
C VAL A 27 6.71 1.08 4.13
N GLU A 28 7.35 1.50 5.21
CA GLU A 28 8.54 0.84 5.72
C GLU A 28 8.23 -0.53 6.33
N ALA A 29 9.27 -1.33 6.56
CA ALA A 29 9.13 -2.57 7.30
C ALA A 29 8.71 -2.31 8.75
N ASN A 30 7.70 -3.04 9.24
CA ASN A 30 7.23 -2.96 10.61
C ASN A 30 6.94 -4.34 11.18
N THR A 31 7.81 -4.80 12.09
CA THR A 31 7.66 -6.07 12.81
C THR A 31 6.50 -6.07 13.82
N LYS A 32 5.84 -4.93 14.02
CA LYS A 32 4.65 -4.81 14.85
C LYS A 32 3.39 -4.53 14.05
N ARG A 33 3.39 -4.69 12.73
CA ARG A 33 2.17 -4.58 11.93
C ARG A 33 1.14 -5.60 12.40
N ALA A 34 -0.09 -5.14 12.67
CA ALA A 34 -1.24 -5.97 13.05
C ALA A 34 -2.26 -6.08 11.91
N ASP A 35 -2.43 -4.99 11.19
CA ASP A 35 -3.22 -4.88 9.97
C ASP A 35 -2.79 -3.60 9.23
N MET A 36 -3.21 -3.47 7.98
CA MET A 36 -3.02 -2.25 7.23
C MET A 36 -3.99 -2.17 6.05
N ASP A 37 -4.49 -0.98 5.77
CA ASP A 37 -5.26 -0.66 4.58
C ASP A 37 -4.53 0.40 3.76
N ILE A 38 -4.32 0.12 2.47
CA ILE A 38 -3.79 1.07 1.49
C ILE A 38 -4.89 1.37 0.49
N THR A 39 -5.29 2.63 0.39
CA THR A 39 -6.33 3.09 -0.53
C THR A 39 -5.77 4.09 -1.52
N ASN A 40 -5.94 3.82 -2.80
CA ASN A 40 -5.60 4.76 -3.87
C ASN A 40 -6.66 5.87 -3.93
N VAL A 41 -6.25 7.11 -3.70
CA VAL A 41 -7.14 8.28 -3.77
C VAL A 41 -7.00 9.06 -5.08
N CYS A 42 -6.12 8.61 -5.98
CA CYS A 42 -5.86 9.27 -7.25
C CYS A 42 -6.64 8.66 -8.43
N ASP A 43 -6.61 9.37 -9.55
CA ASP A 43 -7.25 9.02 -10.82
C ASP A 43 -6.44 8.05 -11.69
N CYS A 44 -5.28 7.63 -11.21
CA CYS A 44 -4.37 6.73 -11.90
C CYS A 44 -4.30 5.37 -11.22
N TRP A 45 -3.82 4.35 -11.93
CA TRP A 45 -3.56 3.05 -11.33
C TRP A 45 -2.33 3.11 -10.44
N VAL A 46 -2.38 2.39 -9.31
CA VAL A 46 -1.21 2.18 -8.45
C VAL A 46 -0.94 0.68 -8.36
N TYR A 47 0.28 0.25 -8.62
CA TYR A 47 0.68 -1.14 -8.49
C TYR A 47 1.56 -1.30 -7.25
N LEU A 48 1.19 -2.21 -6.36
CA LEU A 48 1.93 -2.51 -5.14
C LEU A 48 2.75 -3.80 -5.29
N SER A 49 3.89 -3.83 -4.61
CA SER A 49 4.73 -5.03 -4.43
C SER A 49 5.22 -5.15 -3.00
N ARG A 50 5.37 -6.39 -2.51
CA ARG A 50 5.74 -6.69 -1.12
C ARG A 50 7.23 -6.98 -0.92
N SER A 51 7.93 -7.54 -1.90
CA SER A 51 9.33 -7.96 -1.75
C SER A 51 10.31 -7.17 -2.59
N ASP A 52 9.87 -6.75 -3.78
CA ASP A 52 10.72 -6.19 -4.83
C ASP A 52 10.17 -4.85 -5.30
N PRO A 53 10.97 -4.02 -6.00
CA PRO A 53 10.47 -2.82 -6.66
C PRO A 53 9.19 -3.11 -7.44
N ALA A 54 8.19 -2.25 -7.27
CA ALA A 54 6.91 -2.39 -7.94
C ALA A 54 7.06 -2.15 -9.44
N GLU A 55 6.44 -3.00 -10.24
CA GLU A 55 6.44 -2.90 -11.69
C GLU A 55 5.03 -2.54 -12.18
N ALA A 56 4.98 -1.66 -13.19
CA ALA A 56 3.73 -1.32 -13.84
C ALA A 56 3.07 -2.57 -14.43
N LEU A 57 1.74 -2.67 -14.32
CA LEU A 57 0.95 -3.81 -14.81
C LEU A 57 1.24 -5.16 -14.13
N ALA A 58 1.96 -5.16 -12.99
CA ALA A 58 2.29 -6.36 -12.22
C ALA A 58 1.96 -6.20 -10.73
N GLY A 59 2.00 -7.29 -9.97
CA GLY A 59 1.77 -7.27 -8.53
C GLY A 59 0.30 -7.06 -8.15
N ILE A 60 0.05 -6.17 -7.20
CA ILE A 60 -1.28 -5.91 -6.64
C ILE A 60 -1.80 -4.57 -7.18
N PRO A 61 -2.77 -4.58 -8.12
CA PRO A 61 -3.32 -3.35 -8.68
C PRO A 61 -4.33 -2.70 -7.73
N LEU A 62 -4.19 -1.39 -7.52
CA LEU A 62 -5.19 -0.52 -6.93
C LEU A 62 -5.83 0.32 -8.03
N ALA A 63 -7.13 0.09 -8.25
CA ALA A 63 -7.92 0.89 -9.18
C ALA A 63 -7.90 2.39 -8.80
N PRO A 64 -8.01 3.28 -9.79
CA PRO A 64 -8.29 4.69 -9.56
C PRO A 64 -9.50 4.91 -8.65
N TRP A 65 -9.49 6.00 -7.90
CA TRP A 65 -10.64 6.51 -7.12
C TRP A 65 -11.20 5.53 -6.08
N GLY A 66 -10.33 4.96 -5.26
CA GLY A 66 -10.71 4.19 -4.08
C GLY A 66 -10.38 2.70 -4.15
N GLY A 67 -9.60 2.25 -5.14
CA GLY A 67 -9.03 0.90 -5.12
C GLY A 67 -8.20 0.69 -3.86
N SER A 68 -8.50 -0.37 -3.11
CA SER A 68 -7.88 -0.62 -1.81
C SER A 68 -7.26 -2.01 -1.71
N TYR A 69 -6.18 -2.12 -0.95
CA TYR A 69 -5.58 -3.38 -0.58
C TYR A 69 -5.47 -3.47 0.94
N HIS A 70 -6.05 -4.54 1.49
CA HIS A 70 -6.03 -4.86 2.91
C HIS A 70 -4.97 -5.92 3.22
N ILE A 71 -4.16 -5.67 4.23
CA ILE A 71 -3.29 -6.63 4.90
C ILE A 71 -3.90 -6.93 6.26
N GLY A 72 -4.35 -8.17 6.44
CA GLY A 72 -4.84 -8.70 7.72
C GLY A 72 -4.06 -9.95 8.12
N THR A 73 -4.59 -10.69 9.10
CA THR A 73 -3.86 -11.86 9.63
C THR A 73 -3.72 -13.01 8.63
N ASN A 74 -4.50 -13.03 7.54
CA ASN A 74 -4.46 -14.07 6.50
C ASN A 74 -3.40 -13.82 5.42
N ASN A 75 -2.90 -12.60 5.29
CA ASN A 75 -1.90 -12.19 4.30
C ASN A 75 -0.86 -11.24 4.91
N MET A 76 -0.59 -11.40 6.21
CA MET A 76 0.28 -10.54 6.99
C MET A 76 1.64 -10.36 6.33
N TRP A 77 2.06 -9.10 6.18
CA TRP A 77 3.34 -8.73 5.62
C TRP A 77 4.00 -7.68 6.51
N GLU A 78 5.14 -8.03 7.11
CA GLU A 78 5.87 -7.16 8.05
C GLU A 78 7.04 -6.41 7.36
N GLY A 79 7.32 -6.74 6.09
CA GLY A 79 8.34 -6.08 5.29
C GLY A 79 7.88 -4.73 4.72
N PRO A 80 8.75 -4.07 3.93
CA PRO A 80 8.41 -2.84 3.25
C PRO A 80 7.39 -3.10 2.13
N ILE A 81 6.72 -2.05 1.67
CA ILE A 81 5.80 -2.11 0.54
C ILE A 81 6.24 -1.08 -0.47
N TRP A 82 6.45 -1.56 -1.68
CA TRP A 82 6.80 -0.75 -2.84
C TRP A 82 5.54 -0.41 -3.62
N ALA A 83 5.53 0.76 -4.23
CA ALA A 83 4.47 1.15 -5.15
C ALA A 83 5.00 1.98 -6.32
N ILE A 84 4.25 1.92 -7.42
CA ILE A 84 4.44 2.74 -8.61
C ILE A 84 3.09 3.25 -9.12
N CYS A 85 3.03 4.51 -9.51
CA CYS A 85 1.84 5.18 -10.06
C CYS A 85 1.88 5.18 -11.60
N VAL A 86 0.78 4.82 -12.25
CA VAL A 86 0.65 4.72 -13.71
C VAL A 86 -0.67 5.37 -14.15
N CYS A 87 -0.57 6.56 -14.74
CA CYS A 87 -1.73 7.36 -15.20
C CYS A 87 -2.14 7.11 -16.65
N ASP A 88 -1.28 6.45 -17.41
CA ASP A 88 -1.53 6.08 -18.80
C ASP A 88 -1.02 4.64 -18.98
N GLU A 89 -1.94 3.69 -19.11
CA GLU A 89 -1.62 2.26 -19.28
C GLU A 89 -0.73 1.99 -20.51
N SER A 90 -0.64 2.95 -21.44
CA SER A 90 0.15 2.85 -22.68
C SER A 90 1.52 3.54 -22.62
N LYS A 91 1.86 4.23 -21.52
CA LYS A 91 3.11 5.00 -21.44
C LYS A 91 3.90 4.78 -20.17
N ILE A 92 5.20 4.58 -20.41
CA ILE A 92 6.29 4.77 -19.45
C ILE A 92 6.10 6.11 -18.74
N VAL A 93 5.99 6.03 -17.41
CA VAL A 93 6.47 6.98 -16.39
C VAL A 93 6.64 8.41 -16.91
N ILE A 94 5.65 9.28 -16.65
CA ILE A 94 5.79 10.72 -16.89
C ILE A 94 6.35 11.35 -15.60
N PRO A 95 7.56 11.92 -15.61
CA PRO A 95 8.12 12.61 -14.44
C PRO A 95 7.20 13.76 -14.02
N GLY A 96 6.83 13.80 -12.74
CA GLY A 96 5.97 14.86 -12.16
C GLY A 96 4.51 14.46 -11.94
N ASN A 97 4.06 13.31 -12.45
CA ASN A 97 2.79 12.72 -12.03
C ASN A 97 3.04 11.87 -10.77
N TYR A 98 2.42 12.27 -9.68
CA TYR A 98 2.40 11.53 -8.42
C TYR A 98 0.97 11.15 -8.09
N CYS A 99 0.78 9.90 -7.69
CA CYS A 99 -0.43 9.48 -7.01
C CYS A 99 -0.28 9.73 -5.52
N THR A 100 -1.39 9.78 -4.80
CA THR A 100 -1.43 9.74 -3.35
C THR A 100 -2.17 8.47 -2.95
N VAL A 101 -1.64 7.77 -1.97
CA VAL A 101 -2.34 6.68 -1.28
C VAL A 101 -2.60 7.11 0.16
N ALA A 102 -3.79 6.80 0.64
CA ALA A 102 -4.12 6.88 2.06
C ALA A 102 -3.79 5.53 2.71
N ILE A 103 -3.05 5.56 3.81
CA ILE A 103 -2.59 4.37 4.53
C ILE A 103 -3.09 4.46 5.96
N SER A 104 -3.68 3.36 6.44
CA SER A 104 -3.99 3.11 7.84
C SER A 104 -3.23 1.86 8.26
N GLU A 105 -2.34 1.94 9.25
CA GLU A 105 -1.61 0.79 9.78
C GLU A 105 -1.89 0.60 11.26
N GLY A 106 -2.40 -0.57 11.63
CA GLY A 106 -2.52 -0.96 13.02
C GLY A 106 -1.27 -1.65 13.55
N SER A 107 -1.02 -1.46 14.83
CA SER A 107 0.11 -2.04 15.55
C SER A 107 -0.33 -3.01 16.63
N ARG A 108 0.37 -4.15 16.72
CA ARG A 108 0.20 -5.17 17.77
C ARG A 108 1.04 -4.84 19.02
N PRO A 109 0.68 -5.39 20.20
CA PRO A 109 1.49 -5.26 21.41
C PRO A 109 2.92 -5.76 21.20
N ARG A 110 3.88 -5.14 21.89
CA ARG A 110 5.27 -5.64 22.00
C ARG A 110 5.31 -6.94 22.79
#